data_AF-A0A7D5D8B4-F1
#
_entry.id   AF-A0A7D5D8B4-F1
#
_cell.length_a   1.000
_cell.length_b   1.000
_cell.length_c   1.000
_cell.angle_alpha   90.00
_cell.angle_beta   90.00
_cell.angle_gamma   90.00
#
_symmetry.space_group_name_H-M   'P 1'
#
loop_
_entity.id
_entity.type
_entity.pdbx_description
1 polymer ?
#
loop_
_entity_poly.entity_id
_entity_poly.type
_entity_poly.pdbx_seq_one_letter_code
_entity_poly.pdbx_strand_id
1 'polypeptide(L)'
;MPSLRLPRFANSLFARLFGISVIAIVFAHGLAFMWFQAYGKAQEDARFHTEQVQLLETGEPPPAASLLDFPMVPLLCQMAALVAAAWYGAKLLSRPIRRFSAAAERLSEDLDSPPLTVQANGLLEARQAAHTFNRMQWRIREQLRQRGHVLGAVSHDLRTPLSRLKLRLELCDNPQVCSEMRRDIDEMVKLLDATLALVHERPIVSNSSLPL
;
A
#
# COMPACT_ATOMS: atom_id res chain seq x y z
N MET A 1 14.67 17.33 -31.66
CA MET A 1 15.63 16.95 -30.59
C MET A 1 14.84 16.65 -29.32
N PRO A 2 14.87 15.41 -28.80
CA PRO A 2 14.16 15.06 -27.57
C PRO A 2 14.95 15.55 -26.36
N SER A 3 14.35 16.45 -25.59
CA SER A 3 14.90 16.87 -24.30
C SER A 3 14.95 15.68 -23.35
N LEU A 4 16.14 15.15 -23.07
CA LEU A 4 16.39 14.22 -21.97
C LEU A 4 16.00 14.91 -20.65
N ARG A 5 14.78 14.62 -20.17
CA ARG A 5 14.40 14.94 -18.80
C ARG A 5 15.15 13.98 -17.89
N LEU A 6 16.24 14.45 -17.29
CA LEU A 6 16.93 13.74 -16.22
C LEU A 6 15.92 13.30 -15.14
N PRO A 7 16.04 12.08 -14.60
CA PRO A 7 15.11 11.55 -13.62
C PRO A 7 15.13 12.39 -12.32
N ARG A 8 13.98 12.97 -11.97
CA ARG A 8 13.76 13.77 -10.75
C ARG A 8 13.72 12.94 -9.45
N PHE A 9 14.23 11.71 -9.44
CA PHE A 9 14.33 10.86 -8.23
C PHE A 9 15.22 11.49 -7.14
N ALA A 10 16.14 12.40 -7.53
CA ALA A 10 17.13 13.03 -6.65
C ALA A 10 16.57 14.04 -5.63
N ASN A 11 15.32 14.49 -5.77
CA ASN A 11 14.77 15.55 -4.91
C ASN A 11 14.00 15.06 -3.68
N SER A 12 13.95 13.75 -3.43
CA SER A 12 13.47 13.25 -2.14
C SER A 12 14.64 13.23 -1.15
N LEU A 13 14.47 13.90 0.00
CA LEU A 13 15.36 13.74 1.17
C LEU A 13 15.58 12.26 1.49
N PHE A 14 14.60 11.41 1.17
CA PHE A 14 14.66 9.96 1.26
C PHE A 14 15.69 9.29 0.33
N ALA A 15 15.65 9.53 -0.98
CA ALA A 15 16.63 8.95 -1.91
C ALA A 15 18.05 9.44 -1.59
N ARG A 16 18.16 10.67 -1.08
CA ARG A 16 19.41 11.22 -0.57
C ARG A 16 19.85 10.48 0.68
N LEU A 17 19.01 10.32 1.71
CA LEU A 17 19.40 9.66 2.97
C LEU A 17 19.63 8.15 2.80
N PHE A 18 18.80 7.45 2.03
CA PHE A 18 18.98 6.04 1.71
C PHE A 18 20.22 5.83 0.84
N GLY A 19 20.40 6.67 -0.19
CA GLY A 19 21.60 6.68 -1.01
C GLY A 19 22.85 6.96 -0.19
N ILE A 20 22.83 7.96 0.70
CA ILE A 20 23.94 8.27 1.62
C ILE A 20 24.20 7.10 2.56
N SER A 21 23.17 6.44 3.10
CA SER A 21 23.34 5.28 3.98
C SER A 21 23.99 4.11 3.23
N VAL A 22 23.50 3.79 2.03
CA VAL A 22 24.10 2.74 1.19
C VAL A 22 25.53 3.10 0.78
N ILE A 23 25.78 4.34 0.38
CA ILE A 23 27.13 4.82 0.05
C ILE A 23 28.03 4.76 1.28
N ALA A 24 27.55 5.15 2.47
CA ALA A 24 28.31 5.06 3.71
C ALA A 24 28.62 3.62 4.10
N ILE A 25 27.68 2.69 3.88
CA ILE A 25 27.90 1.25 4.08
C ILE A 25 28.96 0.73 3.11
N VAL A 26 28.85 1.06 1.82
CA VAL A 26 29.83 0.66 0.79
C VAL A 26 31.19 1.30 1.06
N PHE A 27 31.23 2.55 1.52
CA PHE A 27 32.46 3.26 1.86
C PHE A 27 33.14 2.67 3.11
N ALA A 28 32.36 2.39 4.16
CA ALA A 28 32.84 1.68 5.33
C ALA A 28 33.37 0.28 4.95
N HIS A 29 32.72 -0.38 4.00
CA HIS A 29 33.16 -1.67 3.47
C HIS A 29 34.47 -1.56 2.70
N GLY A 30 34.62 -0.54 1.85
CA GLY A 30 35.86 -0.24 1.14
C GLY A 30 37.01 0.07 2.10
N LEU A 31 36.76 0.84 3.16
CA LEU A 31 37.76 1.11 4.20
C LEU A 31 38.12 -0.12 5.02
N ALA A 32 37.15 -0.94 5.42
CA ALA A 32 37.39 -2.18 6.14
C ALA A 32 38.16 -3.20 5.28
N PHE A 33 37.84 -3.29 3.99
CA PHE A 33 38.56 -4.13 3.03
C PHE A 33 39.96 -3.62 2.74
N MET A 34 40.13 -2.30 2.60
CA MET A 34 41.44 -1.66 2.46
C MET A 34 42.28 -1.89 3.73
N TRP A 35 41.68 -1.76 4.91
CA TRP A 35 42.34 -2.06 6.19
C TRP A 35 42.75 -3.54 6.25
N PHE A 36 41.87 -4.46 5.86
CA PHE A 36 42.19 -5.89 5.80
C PHE A 36 43.32 -6.19 4.81
N GLN A 37 43.33 -5.56 3.64
CA GLN A 37 44.42 -5.72 2.66
C GLN A 37 45.74 -5.10 3.13
N ALA A 38 45.68 -3.91 3.72
CA ALA A 38 46.86 -3.14 4.12
C ALA A 38 47.48 -3.64 5.44
N TYR A 39 46.65 -3.94 6.43
CA TYR A 39 47.09 -4.42 7.74
C TYR A 39 47.08 -5.94 7.87
N GLY A 40 46.19 -6.66 7.16
CA GLY A 40 46.18 -8.12 7.18
C GLY A 40 47.46 -8.72 6.60
N LYS A 41 47.97 -8.18 5.47
CA LYS A 41 49.28 -8.59 4.94
C LYS A 41 50.43 -8.28 5.89
N ALA A 42 50.46 -7.08 6.46
CA ALA A 42 51.50 -6.70 7.41
C ALA A 42 51.47 -7.57 8.68
N GLN A 43 50.28 -7.98 9.12
CA GLN A 43 50.10 -8.89 10.25
C GLN A 43 50.48 -10.33 9.89
N GLU A 44 50.17 -10.81 8.68
CA GLU A 44 50.62 -12.12 8.17
C GLU A 44 52.14 -12.15 8.10
N ASP A 45 52.77 -11.16 7.47
CA ASP A 45 54.23 -11.06 7.32
C ASP A 45 54.94 -11.00 8.68
N ALA A 46 54.39 -10.22 9.62
CA ALA A 46 54.88 -10.14 11.00
C ALA A 46 54.71 -11.47 11.76
N ARG A 47 53.58 -12.15 11.56
CA ARG A 47 53.32 -13.47 12.16
C ARG A 47 54.28 -14.51 11.60
N PHE A 48 54.48 -14.56 10.28
CA PHE A 48 55.43 -15.46 9.64
C PHE A 48 56.87 -15.23 10.12
N HIS A 49 57.30 -13.97 10.24
CA HIS A 49 58.62 -13.66 10.81
C HIS A 49 58.74 -14.11 12.27
N THR A 50 57.72 -13.85 13.09
CA THR A 50 57.71 -14.26 14.50
C THR A 50 57.72 -15.78 14.65
N GLU A 51 56.91 -16.48 13.84
CA GLU A 51 56.86 -17.95 13.79
C GLU A 51 58.19 -18.55 13.32
N GLN A 52 58.85 -17.96 12.32
CA GLN A 52 60.18 -18.42 11.88
C GLN A 52 61.27 -18.16 12.92
N VAL A 53 61.29 -16.97 13.55
CA VAL A 53 62.26 -16.64 14.61
C VAL A 53 62.07 -17.58 15.80
N GLN A 54 60.83 -17.87 16.17
CA GLN A 54 60.52 -18.79 17.26
C GLN A 54 60.90 -20.24 16.95
N LEU A 55 60.67 -20.71 15.71
CA LEU A 55 61.14 -22.03 15.25
C LEU A 55 62.67 -22.14 15.31
N LEU A 56 63.38 -21.05 14.99
CA LEU A 56 64.85 -20.99 15.06
C LEU A 56 65.36 -20.92 16.51
N GLU A 57 64.65 -20.24 17.42
CA GLU A 57 65.05 -20.10 18.83
C GLU A 57 64.67 -21.30 19.71
N THR A 58 63.47 -21.86 19.53
CA THR A 58 62.89 -22.86 20.44
C THR A 58 62.71 -24.24 19.83
N GLY A 59 62.78 -24.38 18.49
CA GLY A 59 62.61 -25.66 17.79
C GLY A 59 61.20 -26.26 17.81
N GLU A 60 60.26 -25.66 18.53
CA GLU A 60 58.86 -26.08 18.56
C GLU A 60 58.02 -25.34 17.52
N PRO A 61 57.11 -26.05 16.81
CA PRO A 61 56.20 -25.40 15.88
C PRO A 61 55.25 -24.46 16.63
N PRO A 62 54.94 -23.28 16.06
CA PRO A 62 54.04 -22.34 16.68
C PRO A 62 52.63 -22.95 16.83
N PRO A 63 51.87 -22.53 17.85
CA PRO A 63 50.49 -22.95 18.00
C PRO A 63 49.68 -22.54 16.77
N ALA A 64 48.97 -23.52 16.16
CA ALA A 64 48.17 -23.30 14.97
C ALA A 64 47.19 -22.13 15.15
N ALA A 65 47.07 -21.28 14.13
CA ALA A 65 46.21 -20.10 14.15
C ALA A 65 44.80 -20.45 14.63
N SER A 66 44.40 -19.87 15.75
CA SER A 66 43.06 -20.08 16.28
C SER A 66 42.06 -19.37 15.37
N LEU A 67 40.87 -19.95 15.19
CA LEU A 67 39.80 -19.36 14.38
C LEU A 67 39.39 -17.95 14.89
N LEU A 68 39.77 -17.62 16.12
CA LEU A 68 39.57 -16.33 16.78
C LEU A 68 40.55 -15.23 16.32
N ASP A 69 41.66 -15.59 15.65
CA ASP A 69 42.61 -14.65 15.02
C ASP A 69 42.07 -14.04 13.72
N PHE A 70 41.01 -14.62 13.13
CA PHE A 70 40.33 -13.99 12.00
C PHE A 70 39.69 -12.66 12.44
N PRO A 71 39.70 -11.60 11.61
CA PRO A 71 39.10 -10.32 11.97
C PRO A 71 37.57 -10.43 11.97
N MET A 72 37.03 -11.01 13.05
CA MET A 72 35.59 -11.22 13.26
C MET A 72 34.85 -9.89 13.47
N VAL A 73 35.54 -8.88 14.01
CA VAL A 73 34.97 -7.56 14.31
C VAL A 73 34.43 -6.83 13.06
N PRO A 74 35.18 -6.68 11.94
CA PRO A 74 34.64 -6.06 10.74
C PRO A 74 33.53 -6.90 10.07
N LEU A 75 33.61 -8.23 10.12
CA LEU A 75 32.56 -9.12 9.59
C LEU A 75 31.24 -8.96 10.37
N LEU A 76 31.30 -8.87 11.69
CA LEU A 76 30.13 -8.62 12.54
C LEU A 76 29.54 -7.22 12.30
N CYS A 77 30.38 -6.19 12.18
CA CYS A 77 29.91 -4.84 11.82
C CYS A 77 29.23 -4.81 10.45
N GLN A 78 29.79 -5.53 9.46
CA GLN A 78 29.20 -5.65 8.13
C GLN A 78 27.84 -6.34 8.17
N MET A 79 27.73 -7.47 8.88
CA MET A 79 26.48 -8.20 9.02
C MET A 79 25.42 -7.31 9.70
N ALA A 80 25.80 -6.60 10.76
CA ALA A 80 24.91 -5.68 11.46
C ALA A 80 24.44 -4.54 10.54
N ALA A 81 25.32 -3.97 9.72
CA ALA A 81 24.96 -2.91 8.77
C ALA A 81 23.96 -3.40 7.70
N LEU A 82 24.15 -4.61 7.17
CA LEU A 82 23.23 -5.23 6.21
C LEU A 82 21.86 -5.48 6.83
N VAL A 83 21.82 -6.02 8.05
CA VAL A 83 20.56 -6.28 8.78
C VAL A 83 19.84 -4.97 9.06
N ALA A 84 20.56 -3.92 9.51
CA ALA A 84 19.97 -2.62 9.77
C ALA A 84 19.38 -1.98 8.49
N ALA A 85 20.10 -2.05 7.37
CA ALA A 85 19.63 -1.55 6.08
C ALA A 85 18.40 -2.31 5.58
N ALA A 86 18.42 -3.65 5.65
CA ALA A 86 17.30 -4.51 5.27
C ALA A 86 16.06 -4.24 6.14
N TRP A 87 16.23 -4.16 7.47
CA TRP A 87 15.15 -3.86 8.40
C TRP A 87 14.54 -2.49 8.15
N TYR A 88 15.37 -1.47 7.89
CA TYR A 88 14.91 -0.13 7.58
C TYR A 88 14.13 -0.09 6.26
N GLY A 89 14.65 -0.76 5.21
CA GLY A 89 13.98 -0.90 3.91
C GLY A 89 12.63 -1.59 4.03
N ALA A 90 12.56 -2.72 4.74
CA ALA A 90 11.33 -3.46 4.98
C ALA A 90 10.27 -2.59 5.69
N LYS A 91 10.65 -1.95 6.81
CA LYS A 91 9.74 -1.09 7.58
C LYS A 91 9.19 0.07 6.74
N LEU A 92 10.00 0.58 5.82
CA LEU A 92 9.61 1.66 4.93
C LEU A 92 8.63 1.21 3.85
N LEU A 93 8.83 0.05 3.21
CA LEU A 93 7.91 -0.49 2.21
C LEU A 93 6.58 -0.94 2.84
N SER A 94 6.61 -1.47 4.07
CA SER A 94 5.39 -1.92 4.75
C SER A 94 4.47 -0.77 5.17
N ARG A 95 5.01 0.41 5.51
CA ARG A 95 4.21 1.57 5.95
C ARG A 95 3.19 2.07 4.91
N PRO A 96 3.53 2.35 3.64
CA PRO A 96 2.57 2.78 2.63
C PRO A 96 1.56 1.67 2.34
N ILE A 97 1.99 0.41 2.24
CA ILE A 97 1.08 -0.73 1.98
C ILE A 97 -0.01 -0.81 3.06
N ARG A 98 0.36 -0.73 4.34
CA ARG A 98 -0.60 -0.72 5.45
C ARG A 98 -1.59 0.45 5.37
N ARG A 99 -1.15 1.62 4.89
CA ARG A 99 -2.03 2.78 4.70
C ARG A 99 -3.01 2.59 3.56
N PHE A 100 -2.57 2.01 2.44
CA PHE A 100 -3.47 1.68 1.34
C PHE A 100 -4.50 0.63 1.74
N SER A 101 -4.07 -0.41 2.47
CA SER A 101 -4.96 -1.43 3.02
C SER A 101 -6.01 -0.81 3.94
N ALA A 102 -5.61 0.01 4.91
CA ALA A 102 -6.54 0.70 5.81
C ALA A 102 -7.50 1.66 5.07
N ALA A 103 -7.06 2.34 4.01
CA ALA A 103 -7.94 3.20 3.22
C ALA A 103 -8.89 2.41 2.32
N ALA A 104 -8.46 1.27 1.78
CA ALA A 104 -9.31 0.38 1.00
C ALA A 104 -10.41 -0.24 1.87
N GLU A 105 -10.08 -0.62 3.11
CA GLU A 105 -11.06 -1.13 4.07
C GLU A 105 -12.10 -0.08 4.43
N ARG A 106 -11.67 1.15 4.76
CA ARG A 106 -12.58 2.28 4.97
C ARG A 106 -13.45 2.59 3.75
N LEU A 107 -12.89 2.51 2.54
CA LEU A 107 -13.64 2.71 1.30
C LEU A 107 -14.68 1.60 1.07
N SER A 108 -14.42 0.38 1.56
CA SER A 108 -15.35 -0.74 1.44
C SER A 108 -16.54 -0.63 2.40
N GLU A 109 -16.33 -0.07 3.59
CA GLU A 109 -17.37 0.18 4.58
C GLU A 109 -18.16 1.45 4.25
N ASP A 110 -17.46 2.54 3.98
CA ASP A 110 -18.03 3.85 3.71
C ASP A 110 -17.42 4.44 2.45
N LEU A 111 -18.26 4.55 1.42
CA LEU A 111 -17.83 5.14 0.17
C LEU A 111 -17.45 6.59 0.33
N ASP A 112 -18.03 7.36 1.26
CA ASP A 112 -17.79 8.79 1.48
C ASP A 112 -16.60 9.08 2.42
N SER A 113 -15.91 8.03 2.86
CA SER A 113 -14.70 8.12 3.69
C SER A 113 -13.63 9.08 3.14
N PRO A 114 -12.81 9.72 4.00
CA PRO A 114 -11.82 10.68 3.55
C PRO A 114 -10.81 10.08 2.56
N PRO A 115 -10.39 10.81 1.51
CA PRO A 115 -9.40 10.31 0.56
C PRO A 115 -8.04 10.09 1.25
N LEU A 116 -7.22 9.22 0.68
CA LEU A 116 -5.92 8.89 1.23
C LEU A 116 -5.00 10.13 1.19
N THR A 117 -4.47 10.52 2.36
CA THR A 117 -3.58 11.68 2.50
C THR A 117 -2.27 11.46 1.77
N VAL A 118 -2.02 12.29 0.74
CA VAL A 118 -0.75 12.28 0.00
C VAL A 118 0.31 12.96 0.85
N GLN A 119 1.31 12.21 1.30
CA GLN A 119 2.43 12.77 2.06
C GLN A 119 3.37 13.53 1.13
N ALA A 120 3.66 14.79 1.47
CA ALA A 120 4.62 15.61 0.75
C ALA A 120 6.02 14.96 0.70
N ASN A 121 6.42 14.30 1.78
CA ASN A 121 7.74 13.68 1.96
C ASN A 121 7.77 12.18 1.58
N GLY A 122 6.69 11.64 1.00
CA GLY A 122 6.60 10.24 0.59
C GLY A 122 7.33 9.93 -0.73
N LEU A 123 7.60 8.64 -0.97
CA LEU A 123 8.14 8.14 -2.23
C LEU A 123 7.27 8.60 -3.42
N LEU A 124 7.89 8.96 -4.54
CA LEU A 124 7.17 9.48 -5.72
C LEU A 124 6.11 8.48 -6.20
N GLU A 125 6.46 7.21 -6.22
CA GLU A 125 5.63 6.08 -6.61
C GLU A 125 4.45 5.94 -5.66
N ALA A 126 4.70 6.04 -4.34
CA ALA A 126 3.65 5.99 -3.33
C ALA A 126 2.68 7.17 -3.45
N ARG A 127 3.20 8.37 -3.75
CA ARG A 127 2.37 9.56 -4.02
C ARG A 127 1.53 9.40 -5.28
N GLN A 128 2.13 8.89 -6.37
CA GLN A 128 1.43 8.64 -7.63
C GLN A 128 0.33 7.58 -7.48
N ALA A 129 0.62 6.51 -6.73
CA ALA A 129 -0.36 5.49 -6.38
C ALA A 129 -1.50 6.09 -5.55
N ALA A 130 -1.20 6.95 -4.57
CA ALA A 130 -2.21 7.62 -3.76
C ALA A 130 -3.14 8.52 -4.60
N HIS A 131 -2.57 9.30 -5.54
CA HIS A 131 -3.37 10.10 -6.48
C HIS A 131 -4.27 9.23 -7.36
N THR A 132 -3.75 8.09 -7.84
CA THR A 132 -4.52 7.17 -8.69
C THR A 132 -5.64 6.49 -7.90
N PHE A 133 -5.37 6.06 -6.66
CA PHE A 133 -6.36 5.51 -5.74
C PHE A 133 -7.49 6.51 -5.45
N ASN A 134 -7.15 7.74 -5.09
CA ASN A 134 -8.15 8.79 -4.82
C ASN A 134 -9.02 9.09 -6.06
N ARG A 135 -8.43 9.04 -7.26
CA ARG A 135 -9.18 9.19 -8.51
C ARG A 135 -10.13 8.02 -8.77
N MET A 136 -9.72 6.79 -8.44
CA MET A 136 -10.60 5.62 -8.52
C MET A 136 -11.77 5.74 -7.55
N GLN A 137 -11.51 6.10 -6.29
CA GLN A 137 -12.54 6.36 -5.29
C GLN A 137 -13.57 7.38 -5.79
N TRP A 138 -13.10 8.52 -6.32
CA TRP A 138 -14.00 9.54 -6.87
C TRP A 138 -14.86 9.02 -8.04
N ARG A 139 -14.25 8.28 -8.97
CA ARG A 139 -14.99 7.69 -10.11
C ARG A 139 -16.05 6.68 -9.66
N ILE A 140 -15.73 5.84 -8.67
CA ILE A 140 -16.66 4.85 -8.13
C ILE A 140 -17.86 5.55 -7.49
N ARG A 141 -17.62 6.58 -6.67
CA ARG A 141 -18.69 7.41 -6.09
C ARG A 141 -19.60 7.99 -7.15
N GLU A 142 -19.03 8.62 -8.16
CA GLU A 142 -19.82 9.28 -9.20
C GLU A 142 -20.63 8.27 -10.03
N GLN A 143 -20.07 7.11 -10.37
CA GLN A 143 -20.80 6.05 -11.07
C GLN A 143 -21.98 5.50 -10.26
N LEU A 144 -21.82 5.34 -8.95
CA LEU A 144 -22.91 4.88 -8.08
C LEU A 144 -23.98 5.94 -7.91
N ARG A 145 -23.59 7.21 -7.75
CA ARG A 145 -24.53 8.34 -7.70
C ARG A 145 -25.38 8.42 -8.97
N GLN A 146 -24.75 8.28 -10.13
CA GLN A 146 -25.46 8.28 -11.42
C GLN A 146 -26.46 7.12 -11.54
N ARG A 147 -26.08 5.90 -11.14
CA ARG A 147 -27.00 4.74 -11.16
C ARG A 147 -28.18 4.94 -10.21
N GLY A 148 -27.95 5.47 -9.00
CA GLY A 148 -29.01 5.77 -8.04
C GLY A 148 -30.03 6.77 -8.60
N HIS A 149 -29.54 7.84 -9.25
CA HIS A 149 -30.43 8.82 -9.90
C HIS A 149 -31.28 8.21 -11.02
N VAL A 150 -30.68 7.37 -11.88
CA VAL A 150 -31.42 6.71 -12.96
C VAL A 150 -32.50 5.78 -12.42
N LEU A 151 -32.19 4.95 -11.41
CA LEU A 151 -33.18 4.04 -10.81
C LEU A 151 -34.33 4.81 -10.14
N GLY A 152 -34.02 5.92 -9.46
CA GLY A 152 -35.05 6.79 -8.88
C GLY A 152 -35.97 7.41 -9.94
N ALA A 153 -35.39 7.93 -11.02
CA ALA A 153 -36.16 8.51 -12.12
C ALA A 153 -37.04 7.47 -12.84
N VAL A 154 -36.49 6.30 -13.16
CA VAL A 154 -37.25 5.22 -13.81
C VAL A 154 -38.39 4.73 -12.92
N SER A 155 -38.16 4.58 -11.60
CA SER A 155 -39.22 4.23 -10.66
C SER A 155 -40.37 5.24 -10.65
N HIS A 156 -40.04 6.53 -10.56
CA HIS A 156 -41.02 7.59 -10.59
C HIS A 156 -41.86 7.53 -11.88
N ASP A 157 -41.21 7.32 -13.01
CA ASP A 157 -41.86 7.25 -14.32
C ASP A 157 -42.70 5.98 -14.50
N LEU A 158 -42.36 4.87 -13.83
CA LEU A 158 -43.13 3.62 -13.84
C LEU A 158 -44.37 3.67 -12.94
N ARG A 159 -44.38 4.46 -11.86
CA ARG A 159 -45.57 4.62 -11.00
C ARG A 159 -46.77 5.18 -11.77
N THR A 160 -46.52 6.10 -12.71
CA THR A 160 -47.57 6.74 -13.51
C THR A 160 -48.35 5.76 -14.41
N PRO A 161 -47.72 4.92 -15.27
CA PRO A 161 -48.43 3.92 -16.06
C PRO A 161 -49.02 2.80 -15.20
N LEU A 162 -48.39 2.40 -14.09
CA LEU A 162 -48.96 1.39 -13.17
C LEU A 162 -50.26 1.87 -12.53
N SER A 163 -50.32 3.13 -12.07
CA SER A 163 -51.56 3.71 -11.56
C SER A 163 -52.65 3.80 -12.62
N ARG A 164 -52.30 4.12 -13.89
CA ARG A 164 -53.25 4.09 -15.00
C ARG A 164 -53.76 2.68 -15.30
N LEU A 165 -52.91 1.67 -15.20
CA LEU A 165 -53.29 0.27 -15.41
C LEU A 165 -54.26 -0.20 -14.32
N LYS A 166 -54.03 0.19 -13.05
CA LYS A 166 -54.97 -0.04 -11.95
C LYS A 166 -56.34 0.57 -12.21
N LEU A 167 -56.40 1.83 -12.66
CA LEU A 167 -57.67 2.49 -13.00
C LEU A 167 -58.41 1.78 -14.15
N ARG A 168 -57.69 1.28 -15.16
CA ARG A 168 -58.29 0.51 -16.26
C ARG A 168 -58.87 -0.83 -15.80
N LEU A 169 -58.26 -1.46 -14.79
CA LEU A 169 -58.77 -2.71 -14.20
C LEU A 169 -60.04 -2.50 -13.38
N GLU A 170 -60.35 -1.29 -12.93
CA GLU A 170 -61.63 -1.00 -12.28
C GLU A 170 -62.81 -1.01 -13.27
N LEU A 171 -62.53 -0.89 -14.58
CA LEU A 171 -63.53 -0.85 -15.67
C LEU A 171 -63.69 -2.20 -16.38
N CYS A 172 -63.18 -3.28 -15.80
CA CYS A 172 -62.97 -4.55 -16.47
C CYS A 172 -64.14 -5.53 -16.18
N ASP A 173 -64.69 -6.14 -17.24
CA ASP A 173 -65.98 -6.85 -17.20
C ASP A 173 -65.96 -8.20 -16.44
N ASN A 174 -64.79 -8.86 -16.35
CA ASN A 174 -64.66 -10.15 -15.66
C ASN A 174 -63.96 -9.98 -14.29
N PRO A 175 -64.71 -9.88 -13.18
CA PRO A 175 -64.16 -9.50 -11.88
C PRO A 175 -63.08 -10.46 -11.37
N GLN A 176 -63.11 -11.73 -11.75
CA GLN A 176 -62.11 -12.72 -11.34
C GLN A 176 -60.75 -12.43 -11.99
N VAL A 177 -60.72 -12.26 -13.31
CA VAL A 177 -59.49 -11.96 -14.08
C VAL A 177 -58.92 -10.59 -13.69
N CYS A 178 -59.77 -9.58 -13.50
CA CYS A 178 -59.30 -8.24 -13.10
C CYS A 178 -58.70 -8.25 -11.69
N SER A 179 -59.21 -9.09 -10.78
CA SER A 179 -58.66 -9.25 -9.42
C SER A 179 -57.26 -9.89 -9.42
N GLU A 180 -57.03 -10.88 -10.28
CA GLU A 180 -55.72 -11.51 -10.45
C GLU A 180 -54.72 -10.51 -11.03
N MET A 181 -55.06 -9.80 -12.12
CA MET A 181 -54.20 -8.75 -12.69
C MET A 181 -53.89 -7.63 -11.71
N ARG A 182 -54.86 -7.23 -10.87
CA ARG A 182 -54.63 -6.23 -9.82
C ARG A 182 -53.60 -6.70 -8.81
N ARG A 183 -53.70 -7.97 -8.39
CA ARG A 183 -52.74 -8.59 -7.48
C ARG A 183 -51.34 -8.63 -8.08
N ASP A 184 -51.20 -8.99 -9.36
CA ASP A 184 -49.91 -9.00 -10.06
C ASP A 184 -49.29 -7.60 -10.11
N ILE A 185 -50.07 -6.56 -10.43
CA ILE A 185 -49.59 -5.17 -10.44
C ILE A 185 -49.15 -4.73 -9.03
N ASP A 186 -49.91 -5.07 -7.99
CA ASP A 186 -49.54 -4.76 -6.61
C ASP A 186 -48.24 -5.47 -6.21
N GLU A 187 -48.01 -6.69 -6.69
CA GLU A 187 -46.77 -7.42 -6.48
C GLU A 187 -45.59 -6.75 -7.22
N MET A 188 -45.78 -6.34 -8.48
CA MET A 188 -44.76 -5.59 -9.24
C MET A 188 -44.39 -4.27 -8.55
N VAL A 189 -45.36 -3.54 -8.00
CA VAL A 189 -45.12 -2.30 -7.24
C VAL A 189 -44.30 -2.59 -5.97
N LYS A 190 -44.65 -3.65 -5.23
CA LYS A 190 -43.90 -4.06 -4.03
C LYS A 190 -42.44 -4.42 -4.35
N LEU A 191 -42.21 -5.18 -5.42
CA LEU A 191 -40.86 -5.52 -5.88
C LEU A 191 -40.07 -4.27 -6.29
N LEU A 192 -40.72 -3.32 -6.95
CA LEU A 192 -40.12 -2.04 -7.33
C LEU A 192 -39.76 -1.18 -6.10
N ASP A 193 -40.64 -1.08 -5.11
CA ASP A 193 -40.36 -0.35 -3.87
C ASP A 193 -39.24 -1.03 -3.06
N ALA A 194 -39.22 -2.37 -2.98
CA ALA A 194 -38.15 -3.12 -2.29
C ALA A 194 -36.78 -2.95 -2.96
N THR A 195 -36.72 -2.96 -4.30
CA THR A 195 -35.47 -2.73 -5.04
C THR A 195 -34.94 -1.30 -4.87
N LEU A 196 -35.83 -0.31 -4.76
CA LEU A 196 -35.42 1.07 -4.49
C LEU A 196 -34.94 1.27 -3.06
N ALA A 197 -35.58 0.62 -2.09
CA ALA A 197 -35.14 0.62 -0.70
C ALA A 197 -33.70 0.11 -0.61
N LEU A 198 -33.38 -1.04 -1.24
CA LEU A 198 -32.00 -1.58 -1.28
C LEU A 198 -30.95 -0.61 -1.85
N VAL A 199 -31.33 0.25 -2.79
CA VAL A 199 -30.43 1.24 -3.40
C VAL A 199 -30.28 2.49 -2.52
N HIS A 200 -31.33 2.88 -1.80
CA HIS A 200 -31.32 4.03 -0.88
C HIS A 200 -30.75 3.72 0.50
N GLU A 201 -30.86 2.47 0.96
CA GLU A 201 -30.54 2.05 2.33
C GLU A 201 -29.03 1.83 2.56
N ARG A 202 -28.16 2.29 1.65
CA ARG A 202 -26.74 2.54 1.96
C ARG A 202 -26.68 3.82 2.82
N PRO A 203 -26.56 3.72 4.15
CA PRO A 203 -26.72 4.88 5.01
C PRO A 203 -25.46 5.74 4.88
N ILE A 204 -25.65 7.01 4.52
CA ILE A 204 -24.68 8.06 4.82
C ILE A 204 -24.69 8.17 6.35
N VAL A 205 -23.74 7.51 7.03
CA VAL A 205 -23.53 7.74 8.47
C VAL A 205 -22.95 9.15 8.60
N SER A 206 -23.82 10.15 8.68
CA SER A 206 -23.44 11.49 9.08
C SER A 206 -23.03 11.45 10.54
N ASN A 207 -21.75 11.21 10.80
CA ASN A 207 -21.17 11.37 12.12
C ASN A 207 -21.13 12.87 12.47
N SER A 208 -22.26 13.39 12.94
CA SER A 208 -22.35 14.70 13.59
C SER A 208 -21.86 14.54 15.03
N SER A 209 -20.55 14.51 15.22
CA SER A 209 -19.95 14.81 16.52
C SER A 209 -20.17 16.30 16.83
N LEU A 210 -21.24 16.58 17.59
CA LEU A 210 -21.44 17.85 18.29
C LEU A 210 -20.35 18.02 19.36
N PRO A 211 -19.83 19.25 19.56
CA PRO A 211 -18.91 19.55 20.66
C PRO A 211 -19.69 19.77 21.95
N LEU A 212 -19.12 19.28 23.06
CA LEU A 212 -19.29 19.85 24.40
C LEU A 212 -17.90 20.02 25.01
#